data_AF-A0A2R5L0H9-F1
#
_entry.id   AF-A0A2R5L0H9-F1
#
_cell.length_a   1.000
_cell.length_b   1.000
_cell.length_c   1.000
_cell.angle_alpha   90.00
_cell.angle_beta   90.00
_cell.angle_gamma   90.00
#
_symmetry.space_group_name_H-M   'P 1'
#
loop_
_entity.id
_entity.type
_entity.pdbx_description
1 polymer ?
#
loop_
_entity_poly.entity_id
_entity_poly.type
_entity_poly.pdbx_seq_one_letter_code
_entity_poly.pdbx_strand_id
1 'polypeptide(L)'
;AEGVDKLQRLKTARQYGELAPLLQGVLHVLQHLDRYTHIPQVKQLADQVVQSREQLEQQILREFSAASGTLVAPSQQLAEACLVANVLDHRVRSSIIRQVLEQQLTEYKAVFAGSERDGWLSYVDLRRKWFLRAAVEFDKTIAQMFPPGWKVPARLAYAFCQMTHAQLTQAMQLRTADLDSAAILQAHRLLADMESLIVQKYGSSFTREDLYDSGSSSGAGEAATSPTNTSLKQPNFEQESSPAKLNSSAVSPYEGAITSCFLPYLHIYIDTVDKRVGEHLD
;
A
#
# COMPACT_ATOMS: atom_id res chain seq x y z
N ALA A 1 17.21 34.43 7.07
CA ALA A 1 16.18 35.09 6.25
C ALA A 1 16.20 34.53 4.82
N GLU A 2 17.32 34.65 4.10
CA GLU A 2 17.43 34.29 2.67
C GLU A 2 16.93 32.87 2.28
N GLY A 3 17.17 31.85 3.12
CA GLY A 3 16.69 30.48 2.87
C GLY A 3 15.16 30.32 2.95
N VAL A 4 14.51 30.97 3.91
CA VAL A 4 13.04 30.93 4.08
C VAL A 4 12.36 31.75 2.99
N ASP A 5 12.93 32.90 2.64
CA ASP A 5 12.44 33.72 1.53
C ASP A 5 12.53 32.96 0.20
N LYS A 6 13.62 32.21 -0.03
CA LYS A 6 13.78 31.36 -1.21
C LYS A 6 12.76 30.20 -1.22
N LEU A 7 12.53 29.54 -0.09
CA LEU A 7 11.49 28.50 0.04
C LEU A 7 10.12 29.04 -0.35
N GLN A 8 9.75 30.23 0.13
CA GLN A 8 8.44 30.83 -0.14
C GLN A 8 8.26 31.19 -1.63
N ARG A 9 9.31 31.68 -2.28
CA ARG A 9 9.30 31.96 -3.73
C ARG A 9 9.12 30.69 -4.55
N LEU A 10 9.93 29.65 -4.29
CA LEU A 10 9.86 28.38 -5.01
C LEU A 10 8.51 27.67 -4.82
N LYS A 11 7.96 27.73 -3.60
CA LYS A 11 6.61 27.23 -3.30
C LYS A 11 5.53 27.93 -4.12
N THR A 12 5.59 29.26 -4.19
CA THR A 12 4.61 30.08 -4.95
C THR A 12 4.73 29.81 -6.45
N ALA A 13 5.96 29.60 -6.94
CA ALA A 13 6.24 29.24 -8.33
C ALA A 13 5.98 27.75 -8.66
N ARG A 14 5.62 26.92 -7.67
CA ARG A 14 5.40 25.46 -7.82
C ARG A 14 6.60 24.70 -8.39
N GLN A 15 7.81 25.18 -8.13
CA GLN A 15 9.06 24.54 -8.56
C GLN A 15 9.49 23.48 -7.56
N TYR A 16 8.75 22.37 -7.51
CA TYR A 16 8.94 21.32 -6.50
C TYR A 16 10.29 20.61 -6.61
N GLY A 17 10.84 20.47 -7.82
CA GLY A 17 12.15 19.84 -8.03
C GLY A 17 13.30 20.55 -7.30
N GLU A 18 13.33 21.88 -7.33
CA GLU A 18 14.33 22.68 -6.60
C GLU A 18 13.97 22.87 -5.12
N LEU A 19 12.68 22.79 -4.80
CA LEU A 19 12.18 22.98 -3.44
C LEU A 19 12.53 21.80 -2.53
N ALA A 20 12.51 20.57 -3.04
CA ALA A 20 12.81 19.36 -2.26
C ALA A 20 14.20 19.38 -1.58
N PRO A 21 15.33 19.58 -2.30
CA PRO A 21 16.65 19.60 -1.68
C PRO A 21 16.83 20.81 -0.74
N LEU A 22 16.24 21.97 -1.08
CA LEU A 22 16.29 23.15 -0.22
C LEU A 22 15.55 22.90 1.09
N LEU A 23 14.34 22.33 1.02
CA LEU A 23 13.56 21.99 2.20
C LEU A 23 14.28 20.97 3.07
N GLN A 24 14.91 19.95 2.47
CA GLN A 24 15.68 18.95 3.21
C GLN A 24 16.86 19.59 3.96
N GLY A 25 17.61 20.48 3.30
CA GLY A 25 18.69 21.22 3.94
C GLY A 25 18.20 22.10 5.09
N VAL A 26 17.09 22.81 4.90
CA VAL A 26 16.49 23.65 5.94
C VAL A 26 16.00 22.82 7.13
N LEU A 27 15.34 21.67 6.89
CA LEU A 27 14.91 20.76 7.96
C LEU A 27 16.09 20.16 8.72
N HIS A 28 17.19 19.82 8.04
CA HIS A 28 18.40 19.35 8.71
C HIS A 28 19.00 20.44 9.61
N VAL A 29 19.07 21.68 9.12
CA VAL A 29 19.54 22.82 9.93
C VAL A 29 18.61 23.05 11.13
N LEU A 30 17.28 22.95 10.95
CA LEU A 30 16.33 23.05 12.07
C LEU A 30 16.56 22.01 13.16
N GLN A 31 16.87 20.76 12.80
CA GLN A 31 17.18 19.71 13.78
C GLN A 31 18.37 20.09 14.67
N HIS A 32 19.40 20.73 14.09
CA HIS A 32 20.54 21.24 14.87
C HIS A 32 20.19 22.48 15.70
N LEU A 33 19.29 23.32 15.19
CA LEU A 33 18.83 24.54 15.86
C LEU A 33 17.84 24.28 17.01
N ASP A 34 17.32 23.06 17.14
CA ASP A 34 16.34 22.70 18.17
C ASP A 34 16.86 22.96 19.60
N ARG A 35 18.18 22.79 19.81
CA ARG A 35 18.86 23.09 21.09
C ARG A 35 18.95 24.58 21.41
N TYR A 36 18.76 25.44 20.41
CA TYR A 36 18.88 26.90 20.50
C TYR A 36 17.52 27.60 20.45
N THR A 37 16.40 26.86 20.56
CA THR A 37 15.03 27.40 20.57
C THR A 37 14.72 28.33 21.74
N HIS A 38 15.56 28.37 22.77
CA HIS A 38 15.51 29.36 23.84
C HIS A 38 15.86 30.78 23.36
N ILE A 39 16.52 30.92 22.20
CA ILE A 39 16.82 32.21 21.57
C ILE A 39 15.60 32.64 20.74
N PRO A 40 14.96 33.78 21.03
CA PRO A 40 13.70 34.19 20.38
C PRO A 40 13.77 34.26 18.85
N GLN A 41 14.91 34.71 18.31
CA GLN A 41 15.12 34.83 16.86
C GLN A 41 15.21 33.46 16.17
N VAL A 42 15.84 32.48 16.82
CA VAL A 42 15.95 31.10 16.32
C VAL A 42 14.58 30.45 16.36
N LYS A 43 13.83 30.64 17.46
CA LYS A 43 12.45 30.17 17.58
C LYS A 43 11.55 30.73 16.49
N GLN A 44 11.58 32.04 16.26
CA GLN A 44 10.77 32.68 15.22
C GLN A 44 11.10 32.13 13.82
N LEU A 45 12.37 31.83 13.53
CA LEU A 45 12.77 31.23 12.27
C LEU A 45 12.29 29.77 12.14
N ALA A 46 12.39 29.00 13.22
CA ALA A 46 11.88 27.62 13.26
C ALA A 46 10.36 27.58 13.04
N ASP A 47 9.61 28.44 13.73
CA ASP A 47 8.17 28.56 13.59
C ASP A 47 7.75 28.90 12.15
N GLN A 48 8.47 29.81 11.49
CA GLN A 48 8.22 30.16 10.07
C GLN A 48 8.42 28.97 9.14
N VAL A 49 9.47 28.17 9.34
CA VAL A 49 9.73 26.99 8.51
C VAL A 49 8.68 25.91 8.75
N VAL A 50 8.27 25.67 10.00
CA VAL A 50 7.18 24.74 10.33
C VAL A 50 5.88 25.19 9.65
N GLN A 51 5.56 26.48 9.71
CA GLN A 51 4.39 27.02 9.02
C GLN A 51 4.49 26.84 7.50
N SER A 52 5.65 27.14 6.90
CA SER A 52 5.87 26.92 5.46
C SER A 52 5.71 25.45 5.08
N ARG A 53 6.21 24.53 5.92
CA ARG A 53 6.05 23.07 5.77
C ARG A 53 4.58 22.68 5.74
N GLU A 54 3.81 23.03 6.76
CA GLU A 54 2.37 22.69 6.84
C GLU A 54 1.58 23.20 5.64
N GLN A 55 1.86 24.44 5.21
CA GLN A 55 1.20 25.00 4.03
C GLN A 55 1.59 24.27 2.74
N LEU A 56 2.83 23.77 2.65
CA LEU A 56 3.32 22.95 1.54
C LEU A 56 2.63 21.58 1.51
N GLU A 57 2.49 20.93 2.66
CA GLU A 57 1.74 19.69 2.80
C GLU A 57 0.30 19.85 2.28
N GLN A 58 -0.39 20.90 2.74
CA GLN A 58 -1.75 21.21 2.29
C GLN A 58 -1.84 21.57 0.82
N GLN A 59 -0.82 22.22 0.26
CA GLN A 59 -0.78 22.57 -1.17
C GLN A 59 -0.64 21.32 -2.03
N ILE A 60 0.31 20.45 -1.70
CA ILE A 60 0.55 19.20 -2.44
C ILE A 60 -0.68 18.30 -2.38
N LEU A 61 -1.28 18.09 -1.20
CA LEU A 61 -2.48 17.26 -1.06
C LEU A 61 -3.67 17.80 -1.86
N ARG A 62 -3.85 19.13 -1.91
CA ARG A 62 -4.89 19.74 -2.73
C ARG A 62 -4.62 19.55 -4.21
N GLU A 63 -3.38 19.71 -4.66
CA GLU A 63 -3.01 19.50 -6.06
C GLU A 63 -3.24 18.05 -6.51
N PHE A 64 -2.88 17.06 -5.68
CA PHE A 64 -3.20 15.65 -5.96
C PHE A 64 -4.70 15.40 -5.99
N SER A 65 -5.46 15.95 -5.04
CA SER A 65 -6.92 15.81 -5.04
C SER A 65 -7.59 16.43 -6.27
N ALA A 66 -7.09 17.57 -6.74
CA ALA A 66 -7.60 18.26 -7.93
C ALA A 66 -7.22 17.52 -9.21
N ALA A 67 -6.02 16.92 -9.25
CA ALA A 67 -5.56 16.11 -10.36
C ALA A 67 -6.26 14.75 -10.43
N SER A 68 -6.83 14.25 -9.33
CA SER A 68 -7.44 12.93 -9.22
C SER A 68 -8.42 12.60 -10.36
N GLY A 69 -9.18 13.57 -10.87
CA GLY A 69 -10.07 13.37 -12.03
C GLY A 69 -9.40 13.32 -13.41
N THR A 70 -8.13 13.71 -13.52
CA THR A 70 -7.37 13.89 -14.77
C THR A 70 -6.00 13.20 -14.78
N LEU A 71 -5.70 12.35 -13.77
CA LEU A 71 -4.49 11.50 -13.68
C LEU A 71 -4.48 10.37 -14.74
N VAL A 72 -4.79 10.70 -15.98
CA VAL A 72 -4.66 9.86 -17.16
C VAL A 72 -3.25 10.02 -17.76
N ALA A 73 -2.55 11.12 -17.45
CA ALA A 73 -1.22 11.42 -17.97
C ALA A 73 -0.23 11.77 -16.87
N PRO A 74 1.07 11.42 -17.05
CA PRO A 74 2.11 11.79 -16.11
C PRO A 74 2.29 13.31 -16.07
N SER A 75 2.17 13.88 -14.88
CA SER A 75 2.46 15.30 -14.63
C SER A 75 3.83 15.44 -13.99
N GLN A 76 4.75 16.13 -14.68
CA GLN A 76 6.07 16.42 -14.15
C GLN A 76 5.99 17.17 -12.81
N GLN A 77 5.09 18.15 -12.69
CA GLN A 77 4.90 18.91 -11.46
C GLN A 77 4.47 18.01 -10.29
N LEU A 78 3.58 17.05 -10.52
CA LEU A 78 3.15 16.11 -9.47
C LEU A 78 4.24 15.08 -9.13
N ALA A 79 5.03 14.65 -10.12
CA ALA A 79 6.19 13.79 -9.88
C ALA A 79 7.24 14.51 -9.01
N GLU A 80 7.51 15.78 -9.30
CA GLU A 80 8.38 16.61 -8.45
C GLU A 80 7.76 16.86 -7.07
N ALA A 81 6.44 17.01 -6.97
CA ALA A 81 5.75 17.13 -5.68
C ALA A 81 5.92 15.86 -4.83
N CYS A 82 6.01 14.67 -5.42
CA CYS A 82 6.36 13.44 -4.70
C CYS A 82 7.76 13.50 -4.06
N LEU A 83 8.72 14.19 -4.69
CA LEU A 83 10.06 14.39 -4.11
C LEU A 83 9.99 15.27 -2.86
N VAL A 84 9.17 16.32 -2.90
CA VAL A 84 8.93 17.15 -1.72
C VAL A 84 8.20 16.35 -0.63
N ALA A 85 7.21 15.54 -1.00
CA ALA A 85 6.50 14.66 -0.05
C ALA A 85 7.41 13.63 0.63
N ASN A 86 8.51 13.19 -0.02
CA ASN A 86 9.53 12.33 0.61
C ASN A 86 10.32 13.04 1.71
N VAL A 87 10.56 14.34 1.54
CA VAL A 87 11.31 15.18 2.49
C VAL A 87 10.42 15.61 3.67
N LEU A 88 9.12 15.73 3.41
CA LEU A 88 8.09 16.04 4.40
C LEU A 88 7.78 14.83 5.30
N ASP A 89 6.61 14.86 5.94
CA ASP A 89 6.13 13.76 6.76
C ASP A 89 5.70 12.54 5.94
N HIS A 90 5.90 11.36 6.52
CA HIS A 90 5.31 10.13 6.03
C HIS A 90 3.77 10.22 5.91
N ARG A 91 3.11 10.99 6.76
CA ARG A 91 1.66 11.23 6.68
C ARG A 91 1.20 11.80 5.34
N VAL A 92 2.03 12.65 4.72
CA VAL A 92 1.75 13.25 3.40
C VAL A 92 1.81 12.16 2.33
N ARG A 93 2.89 11.37 2.33
CA ARG A 93 3.05 10.19 1.45
C ARG A 93 1.84 9.26 1.55
N SER A 94 1.47 8.85 2.77
CA SER A 94 0.32 7.97 3.00
C SER A 94 -1.00 8.55 2.48
N SER A 95 -1.19 9.87 2.62
CA SER A 95 -2.41 10.54 2.16
C SER A 95 -2.46 10.63 0.64
N ILE A 96 -1.35 10.95 -0.03
CA ILE A 96 -1.23 10.93 -1.50
C ILE A 96 -1.52 9.53 -2.02
N ILE A 97 -0.84 8.51 -1.48
CA ILE A 97 -1.04 7.11 -1.89
C ILE A 97 -2.52 6.75 -1.75
N ARG A 98 -3.14 7.02 -0.59
CA ARG A 98 -4.56 6.70 -0.36
C ARG A 98 -5.47 7.35 -1.40
N GLN A 99 -5.31 8.65 -1.67
CA GLN A 99 -6.10 9.37 -2.67
C GLN A 99 -5.95 8.75 -4.07
N VAL A 100 -4.72 8.42 -4.46
CA VAL A 100 -4.45 7.77 -5.76
C VAL A 100 -5.12 6.40 -5.83
N LEU A 101 -5.00 5.57 -4.79
CA LEU A 101 -5.62 4.24 -4.78
C LEU A 101 -7.15 4.31 -4.83
N GLU A 102 -7.76 5.19 -4.04
CA GLU A 102 -9.20 5.42 -4.03
C GLU A 102 -9.70 5.85 -5.41
N GLN A 103 -8.98 6.75 -6.05
CA GLN A 103 -9.30 7.20 -7.41
C GLN A 103 -9.22 6.07 -8.44
N GLN A 104 -8.09 5.34 -8.45
CA GLN A 104 -7.87 4.26 -9.42
C GLN A 104 -8.90 3.13 -9.26
N LEU A 105 -9.43 2.93 -8.06
CA LEU A 105 -10.48 1.94 -7.79
C LEU A 105 -11.90 2.52 -7.80
N THR A 106 -12.09 3.78 -8.16
CA THR A 106 -13.43 4.40 -8.18
C THR A 106 -14.33 3.75 -9.24
N GLU A 107 -13.82 3.52 -10.44
CA GLU A 107 -14.56 2.82 -11.50
C GLU A 107 -14.84 1.37 -11.11
N TYR A 108 -13.84 0.66 -10.56
CA TYR A 108 -14.02 -0.69 -10.03
C TYR A 108 -15.15 -0.74 -9.00
N LYS A 109 -15.10 0.19 -8.03
CA LYS A 109 -16.14 0.31 -7.03
C LYS A 109 -17.48 0.52 -7.71
N ALA A 110 -17.64 1.48 -8.62
CA ALA A 110 -18.90 1.73 -9.32
C ALA A 110 -19.45 0.50 -10.07
N VAL A 111 -18.61 -0.20 -10.83
CA VAL A 111 -19.00 -1.38 -11.63
C VAL A 111 -19.46 -2.54 -10.74
N PHE A 112 -18.83 -2.71 -9.57
CA PHE A 112 -19.05 -3.86 -8.69
C PHE A 112 -19.72 -3.54 -7.34
N ALA A 113 -20.18 -2.30 -7.11
CA ALA A 113 -20.73 -1.84 -5.83
C ALA A 113 -22.23 -2.10 -5.61
N GLY A 114 -23.00 -2.49 -6.63
CA GLY A 114 -24.43 -2.17 -6.55
C GLY A 114 -25.43 -2.97 -7.38
N SER A 115 -25.17 -4.22 -7.77
CA SER A 115 -26.28 -5.08 -8.19
C SER A 115 -26.04 -6.54 -7.79
N GLU A 116 -27.11 -7.21 -7.36
CA GLU A 116 -27.12 -8.66 -7.08
C GLU A 116 -26.63 -9.50 -8.27
N ARG A 117 -26.59 -8.91 -9.48
CA ARG A 117 -26.09 -9.55 -10.71
C ARG A 117 -24.61 -9.30 -10.92
N ASP A 118 -24.16 -8.05 -11.07
CA ASP A 118 -22.79 -7.73 -11.51
C ASP A 118 -21.74 -7.86 -10.40
N GLY A 119 -22.18 -7.93 -9.14
CA GLY A 119 -21.32 -8.15 -7.97
C GLY A 119 -21.10 -9.61 -7.59
N TRP A 120 -21.85 -10.55 -8.18
CA TRP A 120 -21.91 -11.96 -7.75
C TRP A 120 -20.67 -12.78 -8.12
N LEU A 121 -20.59 -14.02 -7.60
CA LEU A 121 -19.49 -14.97 -7.85
C LEU A 121 -19.24 -15.23 -9.34
N SER A 122 -20.27 -15.13 -10.18
CA SER A 122 -20.17 -15.27 -11.64
C SER A 122 -19.29 -14.20 -12.30
N TYR A 123 -19.06 -13.07 -11.64
CA TYR A 123 -18.28 -11.94 -12.16
C TYR A 123 -16.84 -11.90 -11.67
N VAL A 124 -16.40 -12.92 -10.92
CA VAL A 124 -15.01 -13.03 -10.44
C VAL A 124 -14.00 -12.93 -11.58
N ASP A 125 -14.26 -13.60 -12.71
CA ASP A 125 -13.36 -13.51 -13.86
C ASP A 125 -13.31 -12.11 -14.49
N LEU A 126 -14.44 -11.39 -14.48
CA LEU A 126 -14.49 -10.01 -14.95
C LEU A 126 -13.71 -9.08 -14.02
N ARG A 127 -13.81 -9.25 -12.70
CA ARG A 127 -13.03 -8.50 -11.70
C ARG A 127 -11.52 -8.69 -11.92
N ARG A 128 -11.08 -9.93 -12.16
CA ARG A 128 -9.68 -10.27 -12.48
C ARG A 128 -9.21 -9.55 -13.74
N LYS A 129 -9.96 -9.67 -14.84
CA LYS A 129 -9.65 -9.02 -16.13
C LYS A 129 -9.68 -7.50 -16.04
N TRP A 130 -10.58 -6.93 -15.25
CA TRP A 130 -10.62 -5.50 -14.98
C TRP A 130 -9.32 -5.06 -14.30
N PHE A 131 -8.91 -5.73 -13.22
CA PHE A 131 -7.71 -5.36 -12.49
C PHE A 131 -6.44 -5.51 -13.32
N LEU A 132 -6.29 -6.60 -14.08
CA LEU A 132 -5.11 -6.78 -14.92
C LEU A 132 -4.98 -5.65 -15.95
N ARG A 133 -6.09 -5.20 -16.55
CA ARG A 133 -6.10 -4.04 -17.46
C ARG A 133 -5.73 -2.75 -16.72
N ALA A 134 -6.37 -2.50 -15.57
CA ALA A 134 -6.11 -1.31 -14.76
C ALA A 134 -4.65 -1.24 -14.27
N ALA A 135 -4.06 -2.37 -13.86
CA ALA A 135 -2.67 -2.45 -13.40
C ALA A 135 -1.68 -2.18 -14.54
N VAL A 136 -1.93 -2.70 -15.75
CA VAL A 136 -1.10 -2.41 -16.93
C VAL A 136 -1.20 -0.94 -17.32
N GLU A 137 -2.40 -0.36 -17.28
CA GLU A 137 -2.60 1.06 -17.59
C GLU A 137 -1.92 1.96 -16.57
N PHE A 138 -2.04 1.63 -15.28
CA PHE A 138 -1.36 2.33 -14.19
C PHE A 138 0.16 2.30 -14.34
N ASP A 139 0.73 1.12 -14.62
CA ASP A 139 2.17 0.92 -14.82
C ASP A 139 2.70 1.77 -16.01
N LYS A 140 1.88 1.99 -17.05
CA LYS A 140 2.25 2.78 -18.25
C LYS A 140 2.12 4.29 -18.06
N THR A 141 1.12 4.74 -17.30
CA THR A 141 0.72 6.15 -17.26
C THR A 141 1.34 6.90 -16.09
N ILE A 142 0.98 6.51 -14.87
CA ILE A 142 1.26 7.31 -13.66
C ILE A 142 2.24 6.64 -12.70
N ALA A 143 2.53 5.34 -12.84
CA ALA A 143 3.46 4.63 -11.94
C ALA A 143 4.85 5.28 -11.88
N GLN A 144 5.35 5.80 -13.00
CA GLN A 144 6.66 6.44 -13.09
C GLN A 144 6.75 7.79 -12.34
N MET A 145 5.62 8.40 -12.00
CA MET A 145 5.60 9.64 -11.23
C MET A 145 5.94 9.41 -9.76
N PHE A 146 5.77 8.18 -9.26
CA PHE A 146 5.96 7.87 -7.86
C PHE A 146 7.36 7.32 -7.61
N PRO A 147 8.01 7.72 -6.50
CA PRO A 147 9.25 7.10 -6.08
C PRO A 147 9.09 5.57 -5.92
N PRO A 148 10.05 4.76 -6.39
CA PRO A 148 9.91 3.30 -6.40
C PRO A 148 9.73 2.72 -4.99
N GLY A 149 10.33 3.34 -3.97
CA GLY A 149 10.19 2.95 -2.57
C GLY A 149 8.77 3.10 -2.01
N TRP A 150 7.86 3.82 -2.69
CA TRP A 150 6.46 3.93 -2.26
C TRP A 150 5.66 2.67 -2.58
N LYS A 151 6.15 1.87 -3.54
CA LYS A 151 5.55 0.61 -3.97
C LYS A 151 4.06 0.77 -4.32
N VAL A 152 3.69 1.89 -4.96
CA VAL A 152 2.30 2.24 -5.26
C VAL A 152 1.58 1.15 -6.08
N PRO A 153 2.18 0.54 -7.12
CA PRO A 153 1.54 -0.57 -7.83
C PRO A 153 1.21 -1.77 -6.92
N ALA A 154 2.10 -2.13 -6.00
CA ALA A 154 1.88 -3.21 -5.05
C ALA A 154 0.74 -2.87 -4.08
N ARG A 155 0.70 -1.62 -3.58
CA ARG A 155 -0.39 -1.14 -2.73
C ARG A 155 -1.74 -1.09 -3.46
N LEU A 156 -1.74 -0.77 -4.76
CA LEU A 156 -2.94 -0.81 -5.61
C LEU A 156 -3.48 -2.24 -5.74
N ALA A 157 -2.60 -3.21 -5.97
CA ALA A 157 -2.98 -4.62 -5.98
C ALA A 157 -3.59 -5.06 -4.64
N TYR A 158 -3.02 -4.61 -3.52
CA TYR A 158 -3.54 -4.94 -2.20
C TYR A 158 -4.90 -4.29 -1.94
N ALA A 159 -5.06 -3.01 -2.29
CA ALA A 159 -6.33 -2.31 -2.18
C ALA A 159 -7.43 -2.95 -3.04
N PHE A 160 -7.09 -3.42 -4.25
CA PHE A 160 -8.00 -4.22 -5.07
C PHE A 160 -8.42 -5.51 -4.36
N CYS A 161 -7.47 -6.24 -3.75
CA CYS A 161 -7.76 -7.47 -3.01
C CYS A 161 -8.77 -7.20 -1.88
N GLN A 162 -8.50 -6.17 -1.08
CA GLN A 162 -9.36 -5.79 0.05
C GLN A 162 -10.76 -5.34 -0.39
N MET A 163 -10.86 -4.55 -1.45
CA MET A 163 -12.15 -4.13 -1.99
C MET A 163 -12.96 -5.32 -2.50
N THR A 164 -12.30 -6.24 -3.22
CA THR A 164 -12.92 -7.46 -3.74
C THR A 164 -13.39 -8.37 -2.63
N HIS A 165 -12.55 -8.58 -1.60
CA HIS A 165 -12.91 -9.31 -0.39
C HIS A 165 -14.19 -8.74 0.23
N ALA A 166 -14.22 -7.43 0.49
CA ALA A 166 -15.35 -6.77 1.13
C ALA A 166 -16.65 -6.90 0.30
N GLN A 167 -16.57 -6.66 -1.01
CA GLN A 167 -17.72 -6.74 -1.90
C GLN A 167 -18.26 -8.18 -2.04
N LEU A 168 -17.39 -9.18 -2.13
CA LEU A 168 -17.80 -10.58 -2.18
C LEU A 168 -18.36 -11.06 -0.85
N THR A 169 -17.74 -10.66 0.27
CA THR A 169 -18.26 -10.95 1.61
C THR A 169 -19.69 -10.43 1.75
N GLN A 170 -19.92 -9.17 1.39
CA GLN A 170 -21.24 -8.55 1.42
C GLN A 170 -22.23 -9.27 0.49
N ALA A 171 -21.83 -9.57 -0.74
CA ALA A 171 -22.70 -10.26 -1.71
C ALA A 171 -23.14 -11.64 -1.19
N MET A 172 -22.21 -12.44 -0.67
CA MET A 172 -22.51 -13.77 -0.13
C MET A 172 -23.35 -13.72 1.15
N GLN A 173 -23.17 -12.69 1.99
CA GLN A 173 -23.99 -12.49 3.19
C GLN A 173 -25.45 -12.16 2.86
N LEU A 174 -25.69 -11.40 1.78
CA LEU A 174 -27.04 -11.02 1.36
C LEU A 174 -27.82 -12.18 0.73
N ARG A 175 -27.12 -13.10 0.04
CA ARG A 175 -27.73 -14.18 -0.74
C ARG A 175 -27.20 -15.56 -0.33
N THR A 176 -27.09 -15.80 0.97
CA THR A 176 -26.54 -17.05 1.49
C THR A 176 -27.32 -18.29 1.02
N ALA A 177 -28.64 -18.16 0.83
CA ALA A 177 -29.49 -19.24 0.33
C ALA A 177 -29.25 -19.60 -1.15
N ASP A 178 -28.71 -18.67 -1.95
CA ASP A 178 -28.43 -18.88 -3.38
C ASP A 178 -27.00 -19.41 -3.61
N LEU A 179 -26.25 -19.67 -2.53
CA LEU A 179 -24.88 -20.16 -2.61
C LEU A 179 -24.88 -21.64 -3.00
N ASP A 180 -24.22 -21.91 -4.13
CA ASP A 180 -23.89 -23.26 -4.56
C ASP A 180 -22.40 -23.57 -4.33
N SER A 181 -22.13 -24.77 -3.86
CA SER A 181 -20.79 -25.32 -3.62
C SER A 181 -19.89 -25.20 -4.87
N ALA A 182 -20.43 -25.47 -6.07
CA ALA A 182 -19.65 -25.40 -7.31
C ALA A 182 -19.25 -23.95 -7.64
N ALA A 183 -20.17 -22.99 -7.46
CA ALA A 183 -19.91 -21.57 -7.67
C ALA A 183 -18.85 -21.03 -6.69
N ILE A 184 -18.92 -21.44 -5.41
CA ILE A 184 -17.92 -21.07 -4.40
C ILE A 184 -16.54 -21.61 -4.77
N LEU A 185 -16.43 -22.90 -5.10
CA LEU A 185 -15.15 -23.52 -5.46
C LEU A 185 -14.53 -22.87 -6.71
N GLN A 186 -15.34 -22.61 -7.73
CA GLN A 186 -14.88 -21.97 -8.95
C GLN A 186 -14.38 -20.55 -8.66
N ALA A 187 -15.16 -19.75 -7.92
CA ALA A 187 -14.77 -18.41 -7.53
C ALA A 187 -13.49 -18.40 -6.69
N HIS A 188 -13.39 -19.28 -5.69
CA HIS A 188 -12.21 -19.45 -4.86
C HIS A 188 -10.97 -19.79 -5.70
N ARG A 189 -11.06 -20.77 -6.61
CA ARG A 189 -9.95 -21.15 -7.49
C ARG A 189 -9.45 -19.97 -8.32
N LEU A 190 -10.36 -19.25 -8.97
CA LEU A 190 -9.99 -18.12 -9.82
C LEU A 190 -9.31 -16.99 -9.04
N LEU A 191 -9.75 -16.73 -7.80
CA LEU A 191 -9.18 -15.72 -6.92
C LEU A 191 -7.86 -16.18 -6.30
N ALA A 192 -7.72 -17.46 -5.94
CA ALA A 192 -6.45 -18.03 -5.50
C ALA A 192 -5.37 -17.94 -6.60
N ASP A 193 -5.74 -18.26 -7.85
CA ASP A 193 -4.84 -18.07 -8.99
C ASP A 193 -4.43 -16.60 -9.15
N MET A 194 -5.36 -15.67 -8.92
CA MET A 194 -5.07 -14.23 -8.96
C MET A 194 -4.13 -13.80 -7.83
N GLU A 195 -4.38 -14.23 -6.59
CA GLU A 195 -3.49 -13.98 -5.45
C GLU A 195 -2.09 -14.51 -5.73
N SER A 196 -1.96 -15.74 -6.24
CA SER A 196 -0.68 -16.33 -6.61
C SER A 196 0.06 -15.48 -7.66
N LEU A 197 -0.64 -14.94 -8.67
CA LEU A 197 -0.03 -14.05 -9.66
C LEU A 197 0.46 -12.73 -9.03
N ILE A 198 -0.32 -12.18 -8.09
CA ILE A 198 0.06 -10.96 -7.37
C ILE A 198 1.26 -11.23 -6.44
N VAL A 199 1.27 -12.35 -5.73
CA VAL A 199 2.40 -12.81 -4.91
C VAL A 199 3.65 -13.02 -5.77
N GLN A 200 3.51 -13.63 -6.94
CA GLN A 200 4.64 -13.81 -7.87
C GLN A 200 5.21 -12.46 -8.34
N LYS A 201 4.36 -11.46 -8.60
CA LYS A 201 4.79 -10.13 -9.08
C LYS A 201 5.38 -9.26 -7.95
N TYR A 202 4.78 -9.28 -6.75
CA TYR A 202 5.10 -8.32 -5.70
C TYR A 202 5.61 -8.94 -4.39
N GLY A 203 5.42 -10.23 -4.16
CA GLY A 203 5.64 -10.90 -2.86
C GLY A 203 7.07 -10.85 -2.35
N SER A 204 8.08 -10.72 -3.22
CA SER A 204 9.48 -10.52 -2.81
C SER A 204 9.81 -9.08 -2.40
N SER A 205 9.01 -8.10 -2.84
CA SER A 205 9.28 -6.67 -2.69
C SER A 205 8.30 -5.94 -1.78
N PHE A 206 7.17 -6.56 -1.44
CA PHE A 206 6.10 -5.96 -0.65
C PHE A 206 5.70 -6.86 0.51
N THR A 207 5.94 -6.38 1.73
CA THR A 207 5.69 -7.13 2.98
C THR A 207 4.56 -6.50 3.79
N ARG A 208 4.15 -7.14 4.89
CA ARG A 208 3.11 -6.59 5.77
C ARG A 208 3.56 -5.30 6.44
N GLU A 209 4.85 -5.15 6.71
CA GLU A 209 5.43 -3.94 7.29
C GLU A 209 5.20 -2.72 6.38
N ASP A 210 5.27 -2.89 5.05
CA ASP A 210 4.98 -1.82 4.11
C ASP A 210 3.54 -1.28 4.26
N LEU A 211 2.57 -2.11 4.69
CA LEU A 211 1.21 -1.66 4.96
C LEU A 211 1.14 -0.71 6.15
N TYR A 212 1.99 -0.94 7.16
CA TYR A 212 2.01 -0.22 8.43
C TYR A 212 3.10 0.84 8.53
N ASP A 213 3.90 1.06 7.49
CA ASP A 213 4.99 2.05 7.43
C ASP A 213 4.53 3.52 7.63
N SER A 214 3.33 3.74 8.17
CA SER A 214 2.77 5.01 8.60
C SER A 214 3.52 5.70 9.75
N GLY A 215 4.75 5.30 10.12
CA GLY A 215 5.54 6.09 11.08
C GLY A 215 6.72 5.43 11.82
N SER A 216 7.47 4.48 11.26
CA SER A 216 8.66 3.97 11.97
C SER A 216 9.83 3.63 11.05
N SER A 217 10.54 4.65 10.56
CA SER A 217 11.98 4.53 10.35
C SER A 217 12.67 5.88 10.59
N SER A 218 13.10 6.08 11.84
CA SER A 218 14.31 6.86 12.11
C SER A 218 15.49 6.17 11.42
N GLY A 219 16.37 6.96 10.82
CA GLY A 219 17.31 6.50 9.79
C GLY A 219 18.39 5.52 10.20
N ALA A 220 18.85 4.78 9.19
CA ALA A 220 20.22 4.33 8.96
C ALA A 220 20.28 4.07 7.45
N GLY A 221 21.11 4.74 6.64
CA GLY A 221 22.54 4.96 6.85
C GLY A 221 23.29 3.80 6.22
N GLU A 222 23.91 4.06 5.08
CA GLU A 222 24.46 3.12 4.11
C GLU A 222 25.59 2.19 4.61
N ALA A 223 25.81 1.16 3.80
CA ALA A 223 26.88 0.16 3.75
C ALA A 223 28.27 0.51 4.31
N ALA A 224 28.93 -0.48 4.93
CA ALA A 224 30.27 -0.96 4.54
C ALA A 224 30.80 -2.15 5.39
N THR A 225 31.21 -3.21 4.69
CA THR A 225 32.39 -4.08 4.89
C THR A 225 32.55 -4.99 6.13
N SER A 226 32.58 -6.31 5.87
CA SER A 226 33.24 -7.34 6.70
C SER A 226 34.75 -7.09 6.86
N PRO A 227 35.38 -7.70 7.88
CA PRO A 227 36.20 -8.88 7.57
C PRO A 227 36.12 -10.04 8.58
N THR A 228 36.52 -11.19 8.05
CA THR A 228 36.71 -12.55 8.56
C THR A 228 37.53 -12.66 9.86
N ASN A 229 37.19 -13.64 10.73
CA ASN A 229 38.18 -14.51 11.36
C ASN A 229 37.58 -15.81 11.93
N THR A 230 38.46 -16.80 12.05
CA THR A 230 38.25 -18.23 11.88
C THR A 230 38.14 -19.01 13.20
N SER A 231 37.18 -19.96 13.24
CA SER A 231 37.14 -21.31 13.89
C SER A 231 37.72 -21.57 15.29
N LEU A 232 36.92 -22.22 16.16
CA LEU A 232 37.19 -23.56 16.76
C LEU A 232 35.98 -24.08 17.60
N LYS A 233 35.70 -25.39 17.44
CA LYS A 233 34.66 -26.31 17.99
C LYS A 233 34.62 -26.38 19.55
N GLN A 234 33.61 -26.83 20.32
CA GLN A 234 32.62 -27.96 20.29
C GLN A 234 31.78 -27.93 21.64
N PRO A 235 30.94 -28.91 22.06
CA PRO A 235 29.61 -29.39 21.63
C PRO A 235 28.46 -29.32 22.70
N ASN A 236 27.22 -29.48 22.21
CA ASN A 236 25.96 -30.04 22.76
C ASN A 236 25.62 -30.05 24.27
N PHE A 237 24.45 -29.49 24.62
CA PHE A 237 23.49 -30.12 25.55
C PHE A 237 22.06 -29.70 25.18
N GLU A 238 21.22 -30.70 24.92
CA GLU A 238 19.79 -30.59 24.62
C GLU A 238 18.97 -30.29 25.88
N GLN A 239 18.02 -29.36 25.81
CA GLN A 239 16.79 -29.49 26.60
C GLN A 239 15.61 -28.75 25.94
N GLU A 240 14.49 -29.47 25.93
CA GLU A 240 13.34 -29.30 25.05
C GLU A 240 12.39 -28.15 25.41
N SER A 241 11.75 -27.66 24.35
CA SER A 241 10.33 -27.30 24.23
C SER A 241 9.75 -26.17 25.09
N SER A 242 9.55 -25.03 24.45
CA SER A 242 8.38 -24.17 24.62
C SER A 242 8.04 -23.53 23.27
N PRO A 243 6.74 -23.27 23.00
CA PRO A 243 6.14 -23.53 21.70
C PRO A 243 6.51 -22.49 20.65
N ALA A 244 6.55 -22.98 19.41
CA ALA A 244 6.81 -22.26 18.19
C ALA A 244 6.12 -20.89 18.13
N LYS A 245 6.91 -19.83 18.10
CA LYS A 245 6.55 -18.61 17.37
C LYS A 245 6.47 -19.00 15.89
N LEU A 246 5.30 -19.46 15.45
CA LEU A 246 5.06 -19.68 14.03
C LEU A 246 5.30 -18.36 13.27
N ASN A 247 6.10 -18.46 12.21
CA ASN A 247 6.57 -17.41 11.32
C ASN A 247 5.42 -16.58 10.70
N SER A 248 4.86 -15.62 11.43
CA SER A 248 3.85 -14.69 10.86
C SER A 248 4.46 -13.62 9.95
N SER A 249 5.80 -13.55 9.86
CA SER A 249 6.54 -12.54 9.06
C SER A 249 6.98 -13.02 7.68
N ALA A 250 6.76 -14.30 7.34
CA ALA A 250 7.18 -14.86 6.04
C ALA A 250 6.04 -14.96 5.01
N VAL A 251 4.80 -14.78 5.43
CA VAL A 251 3.61 -14.93 4.59
C VAL A 251 3.31 -13.61 3.88
N SER A 252 3.19 -13.66 2.56
CA SER A 252 2.92 -12.47 1.74
C SER A 252 1.61 -11.80 2.17
N PRO A 253 1.50 -10.47 2.20
CA PRO A 253 0.26 -9.78 2.56
C PRO A 253 -0.92 -10.11 1.63
N TYR A 254 -0.66 -10.64 0.43
CA TYR A 254 -1.68 -11.02 -0.54
C TYR A 254 -2.25 -12.42 -0.33
N GLU A 255 -1.55 -13.28 0.41
CA GLU A 255 -1.98 -14.66 0.61
C GLU A 255 -3.23 -14.68 1.49
N GLY A 256 -4.35 -15.15 0.94
CA GLY A 256 -5.64 -15.12 1.61
C GLY A 256 -6.32 -13.75 1.64
N ALA A 257 -5.78 -12.72 0.97
CA ALA A 257 -6.31 -11.36 1.05
C ALA A 257 -7.72 -11.20 0.46
N ILE A 258 -8.08 -12.05 -0.51
CA ILE A 258 -9.40 -12.16 -1.12
C ILE A 258 -10.07 -13.47 -0.69
N THR A 259 -9.37 -14.60 -0.82
CA THR A 259 -9.94 -15.95 -0.68
C THR A 259 -10.43 -16.26 0.73
N SER A 260 -9.96 -15.53 1.75
CA SER A 260 -10.50 -15.64 3.11
C SER A 260 -11.99 -15.28 3.23
N CYS A 261 -12.58 -14.56 2.26
CA CYS A 261 -14.01 -14.25 2.27
C CYS A 261 -14.92 -15.48 2.16
N PHE A 262 -14.39 -16.60 1.66
CA PHE A 262 -15.14 -17.85 1.50
C PHE A 262 -15.17 -18.72 2.76
N LEU A 263 -14.29 -18.47 3.74
CA LEU A 263 -14.15 -19.30 4.94
C LEU A 263 -15.46 -19.51 5.71
N PRO A 264 -16.33 -18.50 5.90
CA PRO A 264 -17.61 -18.70 6.59
C PRO A 264 -18.54 -19.69 5.90
N TYR A 265 -18.38 -19.90 4.59
CA TYR A 265 -19.27 -20.71 3.75
C TYR A 265 -18.69 -22.10 3.41
N LEU A 266 -17.53 -22.46 3.98
CA LEU A 266 -16.88 -23.75 3.72
C LEU A 266 -17.76 -24.95 4.12
N HIS A 267 -18.62 -24.78 5.14
CA HIS A 267 -19.58 -25.80 5.57
C HIS A 267 -20.50 -26.27 4.43
N ILE A 268 -20.93 -25.37 3.55
CA ILE A 268 -21.78 -25.70 2.39
C ILE A 268 -21.07 -26.69 1.45
N TYR A 269 -19.76 -26.52 1.28
CA TYR A 269 -18.94 -27.44 0.50
C TYR A 269 -18.77 -28.80 1.19
N ILE A 270 -18.45 -28.79 2.48
CA ILE A 270 -18.24 -30.02 3.28
C ILE A 270 -19.52 -30.87 3.26
N ASP A 271 -20.68 -30.28 3.54
CA ASP A 271 -21.97 -30.98 3.54
C ASP A 271 -22.30 -31.62 2.17
N THR A 272 -21.88 -30.97 1.08
CA THR A 272 -22.10 -31.48 -0.28
C THR A 272 -21.16 -32.64 -0.60
N VAL A 273 -19.91 -32.58 -0.14
CA VAL A 273 -18.94 -33.67 -0.28
C VAL A 273 -19.38 -34.88 0.55
N ASP A 274 -19.78 -34.67 1.80
CA ASP A 274 -20.23 -35.73 2.69
C ASP A 274 -21.43 -36.48 2.13
N LYS A 275 -22.43 -35.76 1.57
CA LYS A 275 -23.56 -36.39 0.87
C LYS A 275 -23.11 -37.26 -0.30
N ARG A 276 -22.22 -36.74 -1.15
CA ARG A 276 -21.70 -37.49 -2.32
C ARG A 276 -20.87 -38.70 -1.92
N VAL A 277 -20.14 -38.62 -0.81
CA VAL A 277 -19.39 -39.75 -0.26
C VAL A 277 -20.36 -40.80 0.30
N GLY A 278 -21.40 -40.39 1.02
CA GLY A 278 -22.46 -41.29 1.49
C GLY A 278 -23.16 -42.04 0.36
N GLU A 279 -23.54 -41.34 -0.71
CA GLU A 279 -24.18 -41.94 -1.89
C GLU A 279 -23.31 -42.97 -2.64
N HIS A 280 -21.99 -42.94 -2.46
CA HIS A 280 -21.09 -43.93 -3.07
C HIS A 280 -20.73 -45.09 -2.13
N LEU A 281 -21.03 -44.97 -0.84
CA LEU A 281 -20.76 -45.99 0.17
C LEU A 281 -21.98 -46.89 0.45
N ASP A 282 -23.18 -46.41 0.12
CA ASP A 282 -24.44 -47.19 0.05
C ASP A 282 -24.62 -47.90 -1.30
#